data_AF-A0A0C3HLK0-F1
#
_entry.id   AF-A0A0C3HLK0-F1
#
_cell.length_a   1.000
_cell.length_b   1.000
_cell.length_c   1.000
_cell.angle_alpha   90.00
_cell.angle_beta   90.00
_cell.angle_gamma   90.00
#
_symmetry.space_group_name_H-M   'P 1'
#
loop_
_entity.id
_entity.type
_entity.pdbx_description
1 polymer ?
#
loop_
_entity_poly.entity_id
_entity_poly.type
_entity_poly.pdbx_seq_one_letter_code
_entity_poly.pdbx_strand_id
1 'polypeptide(L)'
;DWALVEMEDASFYRPNFLVIPDTEHGCHIIGELKTQGELNSRSDLDSTSKRSVVMSSGTSGFKRGILSESPSFLLIAPGKAFGLYYTNILIDLQIGDSGSWVIDDMSHEVYGHVVASDSFREAYVMPISATFEDMKSHLQVQSVCLPD
;
A
#
# COMPACT_ATOMS: atom_id res chain seq x y z
N ASP A 1 8.12 -9.26 -24.78
CA ASP A 1 8.90 -10.36 -24.21
C ASP A 1 8.82 -10.35 -22.70
N TRP A 2 8.41 -11.48 -22.12
CA TRP A 2 8.49 -11.75 -20.69
C TRP A 2 9.41 -12.96 -20.51
N ALA A 3 10.24 -12.96 -19.48
CA ALA A 3 11.09 -14.08 -19.11
C ALA A 3 10.78 -14.48 -17.66
N LEU A 4 10.56 -15.77 -17.43
CA LEU A 4 10.46 -16.31 -16.09
C LEU A 4 11.88 -16.41 -15.52
N VAL A 5 12.14 -15.72 -14.41
CA VAL A 5 13.41 -15.80 -13.70
C VAL A 5 13.14 -16.58 -12.42
N GLU A 6 13.67 -17.79 -12.34
CA GLU A 6 13.60 -18.62 -11.16
C GLU A 6 14.76 -18.24 -10.23
N MET A 7 14.44 -17.76 -9.03
CA MET A 7 15.45 -17.46 -8.00
C MET A 7 15.61 -18.71 -7.14
N GLU A 8 16.50 -19.62 -7.56
CA GLU A 8 16.69 -20.92 -6.89
C GLU A 8 17.48 -20.82 -5.56
N ASP A 9 18.26 -19.75 -5.37
CA ASP A 9 19.12 -19.59 -4.21
C ASP A 9 18.55 -18.55 -3.23
N ALA A 10 18.11 -19.07 -2.08
CA ALA A 10 17.51 -18.28 -1.01
C ALA A 10 18.44 -17.21 -0.42
N SER A 11 19.75 -17.30 -0.64
CA SER A 11 20.70 -16.27 -0.23
C SER A 11 20.57 -14.96 -1.03
N PHE A 12 19.92 -14.99 -2.21
CA PHE A 12 19.57 -13.79 -2.97
C PHE A 12 18.29 -13.11 -2.50
N TYR A 13 17.49 -13.77 -1.64
CA TYR A 13 16.31 -13.13 -1.09
C TYR A 13 16.75 -11.91 -0.29
N ARG A 14 16.33 -10.75 -0.78
CA ARG A 14 16.40 -9.53 0.01
C ARG A 14 15.21 -9.59 0.97
N PRO A 15 15.44 -9.26 2.25
CA PRO A 15 14.34 -9.11 3.19
C PRO A 15 13.36 -8.06 2.67
N ASN A 16 12.08 -8.18 3.04
CA ASN A 16 11.05 -7.17 2.74
C ASN A 16 11.21 -5.93 3.63
N PHE A 17 12.38 -5.30 3.56
CA PHE A 17 12.66 -4.07 4.27
C PHE A 17 12.39 -2.87 3.39
N LEU A 18 11.70 -1.90 3.97
CA LEU A 18 11.66 -0.55 3.44
C LEU A 18 12.79 0.24 4.08
N VAL A 19 13.58 0.93 3.25
CA VAL A 19 14.54 1.94 3.72
C VAL A 19 13.96 3.30 3.36
N ILE A 20 13.33 3.96 4.33
CA ILE A 20 12.84 5.32 4.13
C ILE A 20 14.00 6.28 4.43
N PRO A 21 14.49 7.05 3.45
CA PRO A 21 15.50 8.07 3.71
C PRO A 21 14.86 9.19 4.53
N ASP A 22 15.39 9.42 5.74
CA ASP A 22 15.05 10.61 6.50
C ASP A 22 15.76 11.83 5.91
N THR A 23 14.98 12.82 5.50
CA THR A 23 15.47 14.07 4.91
C THR A 23 16.05 15.03 5.94
N GLU A 24 15.83 14.84 7.24
CA GLU A 24 16.24 15.79 8.28
C GLU A 24 17.39 15.31 9.18
N HIS A 25 17.43 14.03 9.59
CA HIS A 25 18.42 13.56 10.58
C HIS A 25 19.28 12.39 10.11
N GLY A 26 19.20 12.00 8.84
CA GLY A 26 20.04 10.92 8.28
C GLY A 26 19.82 9.55 8.94
N CYS A 27 18.68 9.37 9.63
CA CYS A 27 18.32 8.11 10.25
C CYS A 27 17.47 7.28 9.27
N HIS A 28 17.98 6.13 8.85
CA HIS A 28 17.24 5.19 8.02
C HIS A 28 16.18 4.50 8.86
N ILE A 29 14.90 4.74 8.58
CA ILE A 29 13.86 3.89 9.12
C ILE A 29 13.92 2.58 8.32
N ILE A 30 14.38 1.52 8.98
CA ILE A 30 14.44 0.15 8.47
C ILE A 30 13.32 -0.63 9.15
N GLY A 31 12.31 -0.99 8.38
CA GLY A 31 11.15 -1.72 8.85
C GLY A 31 10.81 -2.89 7.97
N GLU A 32 10.55 -4.06 8.57
CA GLU A 32 9.95 -5.18 7.85
C GLU A 32 8.51 -4.84 7.49
N LEU A 33 8.19 -5.02 6.22
CA LEU A 33 6.86 -4.75 5.70
C LEU A 33 5.92 -5.83 6.17
N LYS A 34 4.92 -5.42 6.94
CA LYS A 34 3.92 -6.31 7.51
C LYS A 34 2.63 -6.19 6.73
N THR A 35 1.95 -7.30 6.51
CA THR A 35 0.54 -7.22 6.15
C THR A 35 -0.21 -6.62 7.33
N GLN A 36 -1.13 -5.70 7.05
CA GLN A 36 -2.03 -5.19 8.07
C GLN A 36 -2.71 -6.38 8.77
N GLY A 37 -2.52 -6.49 10.10
CA GLY A 37 -3.31 -7.43 10.89
C GLY A 37 -4.78 -7.06 10.71
N GLU A 38 -5.65 -8.04 10.42
CA GLU A 38 -7.10 -7.83 10.28
C GLU A 38 -7.53 -6.83 11.34
N LEU A 39 -8.14 -5.72 10.89
CA LEU A 39 -8.46 -4.54 11.68
C LEU A 39 -9.55 -4.85 12.70
N ASN A 40 -9.26 -5.75 13.62
CA ASN A 40 -10.12 -6.20 14.69
C ASN A 40 -9.74 -5.40 15.94
N SER A 41 -10.68 -4.57 16.38
CA SER A 41 -10.76 -3.98 17.72
C SER A 41 -9.68 -2.97 18.12
N ARG A 42 -9.72 -1.77 17.52
CA ARG A 42 -9.53 -0.57 18.33
C ARG A 42 -10.83 0.21 18.36
N SER A 43 -11.57 -0.02 19.44
CA SER A 43 -12.75 0.74 19.83
C SER A 43 -12.32 2.16 20.20
N ASP A 44 -12.11 3.03 19.22
CA ASP A 44 -12.02 4.45 19.50
C ASP A 44 -13.08 5.16 18.66
N LEU A 45 -14.05 5.68 19.39
CA LEU A 45 -15.19 6.48 18.96
C LEU A 45 -14.74 7.88 18.49
N ASP A 46 -13.58 7.97 17.85
CA ASP A 46 -13.00 9.20 17.32
C ASP A 46 -12.67 9.00 15.85
N SER A 47 -13.68 9.24 15.01
CA SER A 47 -13.69 9.03 13.56
C SER A 47 -12.82 10.04 12.79
N THR A 48 -11.68 10.44 13.37
CA THR A 48 -10.89 11.58 12.91
C THR A 48 -9.37 11.36 12.97
N SER A 49 -8.91 10.15 13.30
CA SER A 49 -7.49 9.88 13.44
C SER A 49 -6.81 9.83 12.05
N LYS A 50 -6.09 10.90 11.72
CA LYS A 50 -5.25 11.00 10.52
C LYS A 50 -3.98 10.18 10.72
N ARG A 51 -3.70 9.20 9.86
CA ARG A 51 -2.47 8.38 9.98
C ARG A 51 -1.37 8.90 9.07
N SER A 52 -0.16 9.02 9.62
CA SER A 52 1.04 9.34 8.83
C SER A 52 1.43 8.12 8.01
N VAL A 53 1.61 8.31 6.71
CA VAL A 53 2.01 7.24 5.79
C VAL A 53 3.16 7.67 4.91
N VAL A 54 3.91 6.69 4.42
CA VAL A 54 4.91 6.86 3.38
C VAL A 54 4.49 6.07 2.15
N MET A 55 4.49 6.77 1.02
CA MET A 55 4.35 6.18 -0.30
C MET A 55 5.73 5.83 -0.85
N SER A 56 5.92 4.60 -1.30
CA SER A 56 7.11 4.14 -2.02
C SER A 56 6.79 3.97 -3.50
N SER A 57 7.28 4.91 -4.32
CA SER A 57 7.09 4.93 -5.77
C SER A 57 8.39 4.64 -6.51
N GLY A 58 8.29 3.89 -7.60
CA GLY A 58 9.42 3.68 -8.52
C GLY A 58 9.79 4.92 -9.34
N THR A 59 8.87 5.90 -9.48
CA THR A 59 9.09 7.10 -10.29
C THR A 59 9.36 8.33 -9.45
N SER A 60 8.58 8.50 -8.37
CA SER A 60 8.69 9.66 -7.48
C SER A 60 9.53 9.42 -6.23
N GLY A 61 10.06 8.21 -6.03
CA GLY A 61 10.74 7.83 -4.80
C GLY A 61 9.77 7.81 -3.61
N PHE A 62 10.26 8.27 -2.45
CA PHE A 62 9.47 8.30 -1.23
C PHE A 62 8.72 9.63 -1.06
N LYS A 63 7.42 9.55 -0.77
CA LYS A 63 6.60 10.73 -0.42
C LYS A 63 5.85 10.47 0.88
N ARG A 64 5.87 11.44 1.80
CA ARG A 64 5.08 11.40 3.04
C ARG A 64 3.67 11.95 2.77
N GLY A 65 2.68 11.38 3.45
CA GLY A 65 1.28 11.77 3.32
C GLY A 65 0.46 11.45 4.55
N ILE A 66 -0.83 11.75 4.45
CA ILE A 66 -1.81 11.49 5.50
C ILE A 66 -2.92 10.61 4.92
N LEU A 67 -3.12 9.45 5.53
CA LEU A 67 -4.20 8.52 5.22
C LEU A 67 -5.45 8.91 6.02
N SER A 68 -6.56 9.09 5.32
CA SER A 68 -7.89 9.21 5.92
C SER A 68 -8.44 7.83 6.26
N GLU A 69 -8.90 7.60 7.50
CA GLU A 69 -9.56 6.34 7.88
C GLU A 69 -10.98 6.19 7.31
N SER A 70 -11.52 7.25 6.70
CA SER A 70 -12.85 7.17 6.09
C SER A 70 -12.81 6.31 4.82
N PRO A 71 -13.68 5.30 4.69
CA PRO A 71 -13.78 4.51 3.47
C PRO A 71 -14.26 5.41 2.33
N SER A 72 -13.69 5.20 1.15
CA SER A 72 -14.12 5.84 -0.09
C SER A 72 -14.71 4.78 -1.04
N PHE A 73 -15.30 5.22 -2.14
CA PHE A 73 -15.86 4.30 -3.13
C PHE A 73 -15.52 4.82 -4.51
N LEU A 74 -14.91 3.98 -5.33
CA LEU A 74 -14.54 4.32 -6.70
C LEU A 74 -15.27 3.38 -7.67
N LEU A 75 -15.89 3.96 -8.69
CA LEU A 75 -16.49 3.21 -9.78
C LEU A 75 -15.56 3.31 -11.00
N ILE A 76 -14.81 2.25 -11.27
CA ILE A 76 -13.91 2.19 -12.43
C ILE A 76 -14.70 1.66 -13.62
N ALA A 77 -14.81 2.42 -14.71
CA ALA A 77 -15.40 1.95 -15.96
C ALA A 77 -14.54 0.83 -16.57
N PRO A 78 -15.12 -0.23 -17.16
CA PRO A 78 -16.55 -0.44 -17.48
C PRO A 78 -17.36 -1.10 -16.35
N GLY A 79 -16.87 -1.09 -15.12
CA GLY A 79 -17.48 -1.73 -13.96
C GLY A 79 -18.92 -1.28 -13.71
N LYS A 80 -19.76 -2.21 -13.26
CA LYS A 80 -21.19 -2.00 -12.94
C LYS A 80 -21.50 -1.96 -11.45
N ALA A 81 -20.47 -2.06 -10.60
CA ALA A 81 -20.62 -2.08 -9.14
C ALA A 81 -19.51 -1.25 -8.50
N PHE A 82 -19.86 -0.55 -7.42
CA PHE A 82 -18.87 0.03 -6.52
C PHE A 82 -18.11 -1.10 -5.84
N GLY A 83 -16.80 -1.18 -6.07
CA GLY A 83 -15.94 -1.93 -5.16
C GLY A 83 -15.74 -1.09 -3.90
N LEU A 84 -15.46 -1.76 -2.78
CA LEU A 84 -14.94 -1.07 -1.61
C LEU A 84 -13.51 -0.62 -1.97
N TYR A 85 -13.26 0.68 -2.12
CA TYR A 85 -11.93 1.22 -2.49
C TYR A 85 -11.46 2.17 -1.39
N TYR A 86 -10.31 1.94 -0.80
CA TYR A 86 -10.02 2.46 0.53
C TYR A 86 -9.34 3.84 0.51
N THR A 87 -9.46 4.48 1.68
CA THR A 87 -8.67 5.58 2.26
C THR A 87 -7.95 6.54 1.30
N ASN A 88 -8.42 7.78 1.24
CA ASN A 88 -7.75 8.85 0.51
C ASN A 88 -6.42 9.21 1.19
N ILE A 89 -5.39 9.41 0.39
CA ILE A 89 -4.15 10.04 0.85
C ILE A 89 -3.99 11.40 0.20
N LEU A 90 -3.69 12.40 1.02
CA LEU A 90 -3.23 13.69 0.52
C LEU A 90 -1.72 13.61 0.18
N ILE A 91 -1.40 13.17 -1.04
CA ILE A 91 -0.03 13.13 -1.60
C ILE A 91 -0.06 13.69 -3.02
N ASP A 92 0.93 14.52 -3.35
CA ASP A 92 1.10 15.03 -4.73
C ASP A 92 1.58 13.91 -5.67
N LEU A 93 0.64 13.25 -6.35
CA LEU A 93 0.93 12.17 -7.30
C LEU A 93 1.36 12.68 -8.67
N GLN A 94 2.20 11.90 -9.34
CA GLN A 94 2.62 12.11 -10.72
C GLN A 94 2.27 10.91 -11.60
N ILE A 95 2.30 11.12 -12.93
CA ILE A 95 2.15 10.04 -13.89
C ILE A 95 3.25 9.00 -13.63
N GLY A 96 2.85 7.75 -13.40
CA GLY A 96 3.76 6.65 -13.06
C GLY A 96 3.84 6.32 -11.57
N ASP A 97 3.11 7.02 -10.69
CA ASP A 97 2.98 6.65 -9.28
C ASP A 97 1.95 5.53 -9.03
N SER A 98 1.22 5.07 -10.05
CA SER A 98 0.31 3.92 -9.94
C SER A 98 1.07 2.66 -9.50
N GLY A 99 0.47 1.88 -8.59
CA GLY A 99 1.08 0.69 -8.01
C GLY A 99 2.04 0.99 -6.86
N SER A 100 2.30 2.26 -6.53
CA SER A 100 3.14 2.63 -5.37
C SER A 100 2.57 2.09 -4.08
N TRP A 101 3.42 1.55 -3.21
CA TRP A 101 3.00 1.03 -1.92
C TRP A 101 2.73 2.16 -0.95
N VAL A 102 1.71 1.99 -0.12
CA VAL A 102 1.35 2.90 0.98
C VAL A 102 1.58 2.17 2.28
N ILE A 103 2.43 2.74 3.12
CA ILE A 103 2.99 2.06 4.27
C ILE A 103 2.83 2.97 5.49
N ASP A 104 2.43 2.41 6.62
CA ASP A 104 2.39 3.12 7.88
C ASP A 104 3.80 3.60 8.27
N ASP A 105 3.92 4.88 8.59
CA ASP A 105 5.21 5.51 8.90
C ASP A 105 5.83 4.97 10.20
N MET A 106 5.02 4.38 11.09
CA MET A 106 5.47 3.88 12.40
C MET A 106 5.45 2.35 12.49
N SER A 107 4.36 1.71 12.06
CA SER A 107 4.21 0.25 12.20
C SER A 107 4.86 -0.53 11.05
N HIS A 108 5.15 0.15 9.93
CA HIS A 108 5.59 -0.45 8.66
C HIS A 108 4.58 -1.45 8.06
N GLU A 109 3.31 -1.35 8.47
CA GLU A 109 2.25 -2.11 7.85
C GLU A 109 1.94 -1.56 6.46
N VAL A 110 1.85 -2.45 5.49
CA VAL A 110 1.40 -2.12 4.14
C VAL A 110 -0.11 -1.98 4.18
N TYR A 111 -0.58 -0.74 3.97
CA TYR A 111 -2.02 -0.50 3.78
C TYR A 111 -2.46 -1.05 2.44
N GLY A 112 -1.71 -0.77 1.37
CA GLY A 112 -2.11 -1.13 0.02
C GLY A 112 -1.26 -0.46 -1.04
N HIS A 113 -1.83 -0.31 -2.23
CA HIS A 113 -1.18 0.31 -3.37
C HIS A 113 -2.06 1.37 -4.05
N VAL A 114 -1.42 2.40 -4.62
CA VAL A 114 -2.12 3.49 -5.32
C VAL A 114 -2.74 2.96 -6.62
N VAL A 115 -4.04 3.19 -6.82
CA VAL A 115 -4.76 2.78 -8.04
C VAL A 115 -5.26 3.94 -8.89
N ALA A 116 -5.50 5.09 -8.28
CA ALA A 116 -6.03 6.27 -8.96
C ALA A 116 -5.72 7.53 -8.17
N SER A 117 -5.97 8.68 -8.81
CA SER A 117 -6.04 9.98 -8.15
C SER A 117 -7.24 10.76 -8.66
N ASP A 118 -7.76 11.68 -7.86
CA ASP A 118 -8.78 12.63 -8.31
C ASP A 118 -8.19 13.98 -8.76
N SER A 119 -9.07 14.88 -9.21
CA SER A 119 -8.71 16.25 -9.61
C SER A 119 -8.21 17.13 -8.45
N PHE A 120 -8.45 16.72 -7.20
CA PHE A 120 -7.96 17.37 -5.99
C PHE A 120 -6.62 16.78 -5.51
N ARG A 121 -6.03 15.86 -6.30
CA ARG A 121 -4.78 15.15 -6.00
C ARG A 121 -4.87 14.25 -4.77
N GLU A 122 -6.07 13.79 -4.44
CA GLU A 122 -6.24 12.72 -3.47
C GLU A 122 -5.92 11.39 -4.16
N ALA A 123 -5.04 10.60 -3.55
CA ALA A 123 -4.71 9.26 -4.01
C ALA A 123 -5.73 8.26 -3.47
N TYR A 124 -6.19 7.35 -4.32
CA TYR A 124 -6.98 6.19 -3.91
C TYR A 124 -6.08 4.98 -3.73
N VAL A 125 -6.28 4.28 -2.61
CA VAL A 125 -5.47 3.12 -2.23
C VAL A 125 -6.32 1.87 -2.23
N MET A 126 -5.85 0.85 -2.93
CA MET A 126 -6.43 -0.49 -2.85
C MET A 126 -5.70 -1.29 -1.78
N PRO A 127 -6.39 -1.80 -0.75
CA PRO A 127 -5.72 -2.50 0.29
C PRO A 127 -5.10 -3.77 -0.15
N ILE A 128 -4.03 -4.07 0.55
CA ILE A 128 -3.27 -5.27 0.28
C ILE A 128 -4.09 -6.52 0.58
N SER A 129 -4.96 -6.49 1.60
CA SER A 129 -5.84 -7.62 1.95
C SER A 129 -6.81 -7.96 0.82
N ALA A 130 -7.56 -6.98 0.31
CA ALA A 130 -8.47 -7.16 -0.81
C ALA A 130 -7.74 -7.66 -2.07
N THR A 131 -6.52 -7.15 -2.31
CA THR A 131 -5.66 -7.60 -3.42
C THR A 131 -5.24 -9.05 -3.25
N PHE A 132 -4.82 -9.45 -2.06
CA PHE A 132 -4.40 -10.83 -1.77
C PHE A 132 -5.57 -11.81 -1.84
N GLU A 133 -6.76 -11.42 -1.37
CA GLU A 133 -7.98 -12.21 -1.53
C GLU A 133 -8.35 -12.40 -3.00
N ASP A 134 -8.28 -11.34 -3.79
CA ASP A 134 -8.55 -11.40 -5.23
C ASP A 134 -7.57 -12.35 -5.95
N MET A 135 -6.27 -12.20 -5.69
CA MET A 135 -5.23 -13.10 -6.19
C MET A 135 -5.47 -14.54 -5.77
N LYS A 136 -5.77 -14.77 -4.49
CA LYS A 136 -6.04 -16.10 -3.93
C LYS A 136 -7.20 -16.77 -4.65
N SER A 137 -8.28 -16.02 -4.91
CA SER A 137 -9.47 -16.53 -5.59
C SER A 137 -9.20 -16.88 -7.06
N HIS A 138 -8.47 -16.01 -7.78
CA HIS A 138 -8.18 -16.20 -9.20
C HIS A 138 -7.12 -17.27 -9.47
N LEU A 139 -6.09 -17.36 -8.61
CA LEU A 139 -5.01 -18.33 -8.73
C LEU A 139 -5.33 -19.69 -8.08
N GLN A 140 -6.42 -19.78 -7.32
CA GLN A 140 -6.85 -20.99 -6.61
C GLN A 140 -5.78 -21.54 -5.63
N VAL A 141 -5.08 -20.63 -4.95
CA VAL A 141 -4.02 -20.96 -3.98
C VAL A 141 -4.54 -20.92 -2.53
N GLN A 142 -3.80 -21.54 -1.61
CA GLN A 142 -4.19 -21.58 -0.19
C GLN A 142 -3.94 -20.25 0.53
N SER A 143 -2.85 -19.56 0.18
CA SER A 143 -2.45 -18.29 0.78
C SER A 143 -1.73 -17.41 -0.23
N VAL A 144 -1.87 -16.10 -0.03
CA VAL A 144 -1.06 -15.05 -0.65
C VAL A 144 -0.68 -14.12 0.49
N CYS A 145 0.61 -13.88 0.67
CA CYS A 145 1.15 -13.04 1.74
C CYS A 145 2.40 -12.31 1.26
N LEU A 146 2.82 -11.30 2.02
CA LEU A 146 4.18 -10.77 1.85
C LEU A 146 5.17 -11.90 2.20
N PRO A 147 6.30 -12.00 1.48
CA PRO A 147 7.38 -12.91 1.85
C PRO A 147 7.90 -12.66 3.28
N ASP A 148 8.47 -13.68 3.90
CA ASP A 148 9.23 -13.54 5.15
C ASP A 148 10.69 -13.14 4.85
#